data_AF-A0AAW6EF26-F1
#
_entry.id   AF-A0AAW6EF26-F1
#
_cell.length_a   1.000
_cell.length_b   1.000
_cell.length_c   1.000
_cell.angle_alpha   90.00
_cell.angle_beta   90.00
_cell.angle_gamma   90.00
#
_symmetry.space_group_name_H-M   'P 1'
#
loop_
_entity.id
_entity.type
_entity.pdbx_description
1 polymer ?
#
loop_
_entity_poly.entity_id
_entity_poly.type
_entity_poly.pdbx_seq_one_letter_code
_entity_poly.pdbx_strand_id
1 'polypeptide(L)'
;MARFFRLVKNEYIKVFKKLSTKIMIVLIIICALGLSGIALFAKHNMESNNYSSYDATGDYQETIDWLKNTNGDPNEIAMWQYLMDNDIDSDDWRYDVLSAVFADGTGDMSGIKKYLDDNDWRGFCQYRLDNDILTEGEKWEYQYRLDKDISFDKSNEKKNDLIMTVANAKNTIATMGDAKSDGQNSKAKLEDNIKLALYQLDNDKLDNTANQMTLFETNEPEQITFWTVFLTSTSLVTVVALLAIVIAGGIVSSEFSQGTVKFLLINPVKRWKILMSKYFTVITVGYIMLCILFVVMIPITGLMLGFDGFSTPYIYVSGGEVKEMPTLLYAAEQYLMKSVEMIVMSTLAFAISSLVRSTALAIGVSVFTMCIGSSVTQLLGQLGQDWARFLVFANTDLASISKGYSIFAQHSLTFAVGVLIAHMVVFLLTAWDGFTKRSV
;
A
#
# COMPACT_ATOMS: atom_id res chain seq x y z
N MET A 1 13.89 17.24 -37.06
CA MET A 1 13.76 16.17 -36.05
C MET A 1 14.67 14.96 -36.29
N ALA A 2 14.85 14.48 -37.53
CA ALA A 2 15.63 13.26 -37.83
C ALA A 2 17.04 13.19 -37.22
N ARG A 3 17.78 14.31 -37.17
CA ARG A 3 19.13 14.36 -36.55
C ARG A 3 19.11 14.16 -35.03
N PHE A 4 18.04 14.56 -34.34
CA PHE A 4 17.92 14.41 -32.88
C PHE A 4 17.66 12.94 -32.50
N PHE A 5 16.71 12.27 -33.16
CA PHE A 5 16.44 10.86 -32.92
C PHE A 5 17.64 9.94 -33.24
N ARG A 6 18.50 10.32 -34.19
CA ARG A 6 19.78 9.63 -34.42
C ARG A 6 20.74 9.76 -33.24
N LEU A 7 20.82 10.93 -32.61
CA LEU A 7 21.63 11.13 -31.40
C LEU A 7 21.11 10.28 -30.24
N VAL A 8 19.78 10.31 -30.02
CA VAL A 8 19.12 9.49 -29.01
C VAL A 8 19.41 8.01 -29.25
N LYS A 9 19.20 7.51 -30.48
CA LYS A 9 19.52 6.11 -30.86
C LYS A 9 20.98 5.75 -30.56
N ASN A 10 21.92 6.63 -30.85
CA ASN A 10 23.34 6.38 -30.57
C ASN A 10 23.62 6.28 -29.07
N GLU A 11 23.02 7.15 -28.25
CA GLU A 11 23.16 7.09 -26.80
C GLU A 11 22.50 5.83 -26.22
N TYR A 12 21.34 5.41 -26.74
CA TYR A 12 20.72 4.12 -26.40
C TYR A 12 21.66 2.94 -26.66
N ILE A 13 22.24 2.86 -27.86
CA ILE A 13 23.18 1.78 -28.22
C ILE A 13 24.38 1.77 -27.25
N LYS A 14 24.91 2.94 -26.91
CA LYS A 14 26.01 3.05 -25.94
C LYS A 14 25.58 2.53 -24.57
N VAL A 15 24.43 2.95 -24.05
CA VAL A 15 23.95 2.57 -22.71
C VAL A 15 23.70 1.06 -22.66
N PHE A 16 22.90 0.50 -23.56
CA PHE A 16 22.55 -0.93 -23.53
C PHE A 16 23.72 -1.88 -23.84
N LYS A 17 24.77 -1.41 -24.53
CA LYS A 17 25.99 -2.22 -24.74
C LYS A 17 26.88 -2.32 -23.50
N LYS A 18 26.77 -1.38 -22.55
CA LYS A 18 27.59 -1.41 -21.33
C LYS A 18 27.25 -2.64 -20.50
N LEU A 19 28.29 -3.31 -20.00
CA LEU A 19 28.13 -4.42 -19.06
C LEU A 19 27.36 -3.97 -17.81
N SER A 20 27.58 -2.74 -17.32
CA SER A 20 26.87 -2.17 -16.18
C SER A 20 25.35 -2.17 -16.36
N THR A 21 24.84 -1.85 -17.55
CA THR A 21 23.39 -1.82 -17.80
C THR A 21 22.78 -3.21 -17.84
N LYS A 22 23.52 -4.22 -18.33
CA LYS A 22 23.10 -5.63 -18.24
C LYS A 22 23.02 -6.08 -16.77
N ILE A 23 24.03 -5.73 -15.97
CA ILE A 23 24.04 -6.02 -14.53
C ILE A 23 22.86 -5.34 -13.82
N MET A 24 22.53 -4.09 -14.17
CA MET A 24 21.37 -3.38 -13.62
C MET A 24 20.05 -4.11 -13.88
N ILE A 25 19.84 -4.61 -15.09
CA ILE A 25 18.63 -5.39 -15.44
C ILE A 25 18.57 -6.69 -14.63
N VAL A 26 19.70 -7.40 -14.51
CA VAL A 26 19.79 -8.62 -13.69
C VAL A 26 19.51 -8.30 -12.21
N LEU A 27 20.02 -7.18 -11.70
CA LEU A 27 19.76 -6.74 -10.32
C LEU A 27 18.28 -6.49 -10.06
N ILE A 28 17.55 -5.88 -11.01
CA ILE A 28 16.09 -5.69 -10.89
C ILE A 28 15.38 -7.04 -10.75
N ILE A 29 15.76 -8.04 -11.56
CA ILE A 29 15.19 -9.39 -11.48
C ILE A 29 15.53 -10.05 -10.13
N ILE A 30 16.76 -9.89 -9.65
CA ILE A 30 17.19 -10.41 -8.33
C ILE A 30 16.39 -9.75 -7.20
N CYS A 31 16.17 -8.43 -7.24
CA CYS A 31 15.34 -7.74 -6.24
C CYS A 31 13.89 -8.22 -6.29
N ALA A 32 13.35 -8.47 -7.48
CA ALA A 32 12.01 -9.01 -7.65
C ALA A 32 11.86 -10.43 -7.06
N LEU A 33 12.83 -11.31 -7.36
CA LEU A 33 12.94 -12.64 -6.76
C LEU A 33 13.12 -12.56 -5.25
N GLY A 34 13.94 -11.63 -4.76
CA GLY A 34 14.20 -11.42 -3.33
C GLY A 34 12.93 -11.06 -2.58
N LEU A 35 12.16 -10.08 -3.05
CA LEU A 35 10.93 -9.66 -2.38
C LEU A 35 9.88 -10.78 -2.37
N SER A 36 9.66 -11.44 -3.51
CA SER A 36 8.68 -12.54 -3.60
C SER A 36 9.13 -13.77 -2.81
N GLY A 37 10.44 -14.05 -2.76
CA GLY A 37 11.02 -15.11 -1.94
C GLY A 37 10.92 -14.83 -0.45
N ILE A 38 11.12 -13.58 -0.01
CA ILE A 38 10.86 -13.16 1.37
C ILE A 38 9.40 -13.35 1.71
N ALA A 39 8.48 -13.01 0.81
CA ALA A 39 7.05 -13.20 1.03
C ALA A 39 6.68 -14.67 1.20
N LEU A 40 7.18 -15.54 0.31
CA LEU A 40 6.96 -16.98 0.40
C LEU A 40 7.54 -17.56 1.71
N PHE A 41 8.74 -17.13 2.07
CA PHE A 41 9.37 -17.53 3.33
C PHE A 41 8.55 -17.05 4.54
N ALA A 42 8.11 -15.79 4.55
CA ALA A 42 7.29 -15.22 5.62
C ALA A 42 5.97 -16.00 5.77
N LYS A 43 5.27 -16.25 4.66
CA LYS A 43 4.04 -17.05 4.64
C LYS A 43 4.26 -18.44 5.22
N HIS A 44 5.30 -19.15 4.78
CA HIS A 44 5.61 -20.48 5.29
C HIS A 44 5.94 -20.49 6.79
N ASN A 45 6.70 -19.50 7.28
CA ASN A 45 6.99 -19.41 8.72
C ASN A 45 5.75 -19.10 9.54
N MET A 46 4.87 -18.22 9.04
CA MET A 46 3.58 -17.92 9.68
C MET A 46 2.70 -19.17 9.74
N GLU A 47 2.59 -19.93 8.64
CA GLU A 47 1.87 -21.21 8.61
C GLU A 47 2.45 -22.22 9.62
N SER A 48 3.78 -22.33 9.72
CA SER A 48 4.41 -23.25 10.67
C SER A 48 4.22 -22.83 12.13
N ASN A 49 4.15 -21.52 12.40
CA ASN A 49 3.91 -20.99 13.75
C ASN A 49 2.42 -21.00 14.11
N ASN A 50 1.53 -21.00 13.10
CA ASN A 50 0.08 -21.15 13.27
C ASN A 50 -0.34 -22.61 13.51
N TYR A 51 0.59 -23.56 13.68
CA TYR A 51 0.30 -24.87 14.27
C TYR A 51 0.07 -24.76 15.80
N SER A 52 -0.90 -23.94 16.16
CA SER A 52 -1.72 -24.09 17.34
C SER A 52 -3.11 -24.37 16.80
N SER A 53 -3.37 -25.61 16.37
CA SER A 53 -4.77 -26.05 16.30
C SER A 53 -5.26 -26.05 17.73
N TYR A 54 -5.85 -24.95 18.16
CA TYR A 54 -6.82 -25.00 19.23
C TYR A 54 -7.99 -25.76 18.61
N ASP A 55 -7.97 -27.07 18.78
CA ASP A 55 -9.13 -27.91 18.51
C ASP A 55 -10.18 -27.45 19.52
N ALA A 56 -11.00 -26.47 19.15
CA ALA A 56 -12.02 -25.93 20.05
C ALA A 56 -13.05 -27.00 20.42
N THR A 57 -13.12 -28.09 19.65
CA THR A 57 -13.87 -29.30 19.95
C THR A 57 -13.17 -30.28 20.89
N GLY A 58 -11.89 -30.06 21.24
CA GLY A 58 -11.14 -30.85 22.22
C GLY A 58 -10.60 -29.94 23.33
N ASP A 59 -11.30 -29.65 24.41
CA ASP A 59 -12.32 -30.47 25.06
C ASP A 59 -13.17 -29.56 25.98
N TYR A 60 -14.42 -29.26 25.59
CA TYR A 60 -15.35 -28.50 26.44
C TYR A 60 -15.46 -29.16 27.83
N GLN A 61 -15.34 -30.49 27.90
CA GLN A 61 -15.32 -31.25 29.14
C GLN A 61 -14.09 -30.91 30.01
N GLU A 62 -12.87 -30.88 29.46
CA GLU A 62 -11.66 -30.41 30.16
C GLU A 62 -11.82 -28.97 30.66
N THR A 63 -12.42 -28.09 29.87
CA THR A 63 -12.65 -26.69 30.27
C THR A 63 -13.63 -26.61 31.43
N ILE A 64 -14.75 -27.35 31.35
CA ILE A 64 -15.74 -27.51 32.41
C ILE A 64 -15.09 -28.07 33.68
N ASP A 65 -14.27 -29.11 33.56
CA ASP A 65 -13.64 -29.78 34.71
C ASP A 65 -12.56 -28.89 35.35
N TRP A 66 -11.80 -28.15 34.54
CA TRP A 66 -10.86 -27.14 35.04
C TRP A 66 -11.58 -26.02 35.80
N LEU A 67 -12.67 -25.46 35.24
CA LEU A 67 -13.48 -24.44 35.89
C LEU A 67 -14.07 -24.96 37.22
N LYS A 68 -14.62 -26.18 37.23
CA LYS A 68 -15.12 -26.81 38.46
C LYS A 68 -14.01 -26.98 39.51
N ASN A 69 -12.81 -27.39 39.10
CA ASN A 69 -11.68 -27.62 40.01
C ASN A 69 -11.04 -26.32 40.54
N THR A 70 -11.19 -25.20 39.81
CA THR A 70 -10.63 -23.90 40.17
C THR A 70 -11.64 -22.94 40.81
N ASN A 71 -12.88 -23.39 41.05
CA ASN A 71 -14.01 -22.54 41.46
C ASN A 71 -14.26 -21.38 40.47
N GLY A 72 -14.20 -21.66 39.17
CA GLY A 72 -14.58 -20.76 38.09
C GLY A 72 -16.07 -20.39 38.10
N ASP A 73 -16.46 -19.44 37.25
CA ASP A 73 -17.83 -18.90 37.23
C ASP A 73 -18.85 -20.01 36.87
N PRO A 74 -19.87 -20.29 37.72
CA PRO A 74 -20.93 -21.23 37.40
C PRO A 74 -21.66 -20.92 36.09
N ASN A 75 -21.76 -19.65 35.71
CA ASN A 75 -22.38 -19.23 34.45
C ASN A 75 -21.53 -19.66 33.25
N GLU A 76 -20.21 -19.48 33.33
CA GLU A 76 -19.27 -19.95 32.30
C GLU A 76 -19.32 -21.47 32.15
N ILE A 77 -19.40 -22.21 33.27
CA ILE A 77 -19.59 -23.67 33.25
C ILE A 77 -20.90 -24.07 32.54
N ALA A 78 -21.98 -23.33 32.77
CA ALA A 78 -23.28 -23.59 32.15
C ALA A 78 -23.26 -23.33 30.63
N MET A 79 -22.51 -22.31 30.18
CA MET A 79 -22.29 -22.04 28.76
C MET A 79 -21.60 -23.22 28.07
N TRP A 80 -20.44 -23.65 28.59
CA TRP A 80 -19.68 -24.76 28.01
C TRP A 80 -20.49 -26.06 27.99
N GLN A 81 -21.28 -26.32 29.04
CA GLN A 81 -22.20 -27.47 29.07
C GLN A 81 -23.27 -27.37 27.99
N TYR A 82 -23.88 -26.20 27.80
CA TYR A 82 -24.89 -26.01 26.77
C TYR A 82 -24.34 -26.21 25.36
N LEU A 83 -23.13 -25.68 25.08
CA LEU A 83 -22.45 -25.88 23.79
C LEU A 83 -22.20 -27.37 23.53
N MET A 84 -21.67 -28.08 24.52
CA MET A 84 -21.39 -29.52 24.46
C MET A 84 -22.66 -30.36 24.28
N ASP A 85 -23.72 -30.08 25.05
CA ASP A 85 -24.98 -30.85 25.01
C ASP A 85 -25.74 -30.69 23.68
N ASN A 86 -25.51 -29.57 22.97
CA ASN A 86 -26.17 -29.25 21.70
C ASN A 86 -25.27 -29.42 20.47
N ASP A 87 -24.07 -29.99 20.62
CA ASP A 87 -23.11 -30.20 19.53
C ASP A 87 -22.81 -28.89 18.75
N ILE A 88 -22.64 -27.79 19.48
CA ILE A 88 -22.36 -26.47 18.92
C ILE A 88 -20.85 -26.25 18.95
N ASP A 89 -20.23 -26.15 17.78
CA ASP A 89 -18.81 -25.86 17.64
C ASP A 89 -18.51 -24.35 17.72
N SER A 90 -17.22 -24.00 17.76
CA SER A 90 -16.77 -22.61 17.78
C SER A 90 -17.02 -21.84 16.48
N ASP A 91 -17.40 -22.54 15.40
CA ASP A 91 -17.66 -21.96 14.09
C ASP A 91 -19.16 -21.63 13.89
N ASP A 92 -20.02 -22.09 14.81
CA ASP A 92 -21.45 -21.81 14.86
C ASP A 92 -21.72 -20.44 15.51
N TRP A 93 -22.61 -19.65 14.92
CA TRP A 93 -22.94 -18.31 15.42
C TRP A 93 -23.47 -18.28 16.86
N ARG A 94 -24.08 -19.38 17.31
CA ARG A 94 -24.59 -19.51 18.67
C ARG A 94 -23.45 -19.44 19.68
N TYR A 95 -22.24 -19.89 19.31
CA TYR A 95 -21.04 -19.74 20.12
C TYR A 95 -20.73 -18.27 20.40
N ASP A 96 -20.67 -17.43 19.36
CA ASP A 96 -20.37 -16.00 19.50
C ASP A 96 -21.43 -15.29 20.35
N VAL A 97 -22.71 -15.60 20.13
CA VAL A 97 -23.82 -15.03 20.90
C VAL A 97 -23.75 -15.42 22.37
N LEU A 98 -23.49 -16.70 22.66
CA LEU A 98 -23.32 -17.17 24.03
C LEU A 98 -22.11 -16.47 24.67
N SER A 99 -20.96 -16.45 23.99
CA SER A 99 -19.75 -15.80 24.52
C SER A 99 -19.99 -14.34 24.92
N ALA A 100 -20.77 -13.58 24.13
CA ALA A 100 -21.12 -12.20 24.44
C ALA A 100 -22.06 -12.06 25.65
N VAL A 101 -23.11 -12.89 25.74
CA VAL A 101 -24.07 -12.88 26.87
C VAL A 101 -23.39 -13.19 28.20
N PHE A 102 -22.41 -14.09 28.18
CA PHE A 102 -21.64 -14.46 29.37
C PHE A 102 -20.54 -13.44 29.70
N ALA A 103 -19.96 -12.76 28.70
CA ALA A 103 -18.99 -11.67 28.92
C ALA A 103 -19.62 -10.46 29.65
N ASP A 104 -20.90 -10.18 29.42
CA ASP A 104 -21.65 -9.12 30.13
C ASP A 104 -22.00 -9.49 31.59
N GLY A 105 -21.62 -10.68 32.06
CA GLY A 105 -21.74 -11.13 33.45
C GLY A 105 -23.16 -11.48 33.90
N THR A 106 -24.14 -11.45 33.00
CA THR A 106 -25.53 -11.82 33.29
C THR A 106 -25.71 -13.33 33.31
N GLY A 107 -25.11 -14.03 32.34
CA GLY A 107 -25.27 -15.47 32.13
C GLY A 107 -26.71 -15.93 31.89
N ASP A 108 -27.64 -14.98 31.66
CA ASP A 108 -29.06 -15.26 31.54
C ASP A 108 -29.44 -15.54 30.09
N MET A 109 -29.63 -16.82 29.78
CA MET A 109 -30.06 -17.28 28.46
C MET A 109 -31.59 -17.32 28.32
N SER A 110 -32.37 -17.06 29.38
CA SER A 110 -33.81 -17.36 29.41
C SER A 110 -34.62 -16.71 28.29
N GLY A 111 -34.26 -15.47 27.92
CA GLY A 111 -34.91 -14.72 26.84
C GLY A 111 -34.54 -15.17 25.43
N ILE A 112 -33.35 -15.75 25.25
CA ILE A 112 -32.82 -16.12 23.93
C ILE A 112 -32.77 -17.62 23.66
N LYS A 113 -32.89 -18.45 24.70
CA LYS A 113 -32.69 -19.90 24.66
C LYS A 113 -33.50 -20.58 23.56
N LYS A 114 -34.78 -20.22 23.41
CA LYS A 114 -35.66 -20.78 22.38
C LYS A 114 -35.04 -20.64 20.97
N TYR A 115 -34.49 -19.47 20.66
CA TYR A 115 -33.91 -19.20 19.34
C TYR A 115 -32.58 -19.93 19.12
N LEU A 116 -31.81 -20.15 20.20
CA LEU A 116 -30.59 -20.95 20.16
C LEU A 116 -30.89 -22.45 19.94
N ASP A 117 -31.92 -22.98 20.63
CA ASP A 117 -32.39 -24.36 20.52
C ASP A 117 -32.95 -24.62 19.10
N ASP A 118 -33.76 -23.70 18.56
CA ASP A 118 -34.39 -23.80 17.24
C ASP A 118 -33.44 -23.45 16.08
N ASN A 119 -32.20 -23.02 16.36
CA ASN A 119 -31.25 -22.43 15.41
C ASN A 119 -31.87 -21.31 14.55
N ASP A 120 -32.68 -20.46 15.19
CA ASP A 120 -33.44 -19.38 14.56
C ASP A 120 -32.75 -18.02 14.75
N TRP A 121 -31.73 -17.76 13.92
CA TRP A 121 -31.01 -16.48 13.93
C TRP A 121 -31.93 -15.29 13.61
N ARG A 122 -33.00 -15.48 12.84
CA ARG A 122 -33.96 -14.41 12.51
C ARG A 122 -34.80 -14.04 13.73
N GLY A 123 -35.33 -15.05 14.41
CA GLY A 123 -36.03 -14.88 15.68
C GLY A 123 -35.13 -14.23 16.74
N PHE A 124 -33.86 -14.62 16.82
CA PHE A 124 -32.88 -13.97 17.68
C PHE A 124 -32.71 -12.48 17.36
N CYS A 125 -32.45 -12.11 16.09
CA CYS A 125 -32.34 -10.71 15.68
C CYS A 125 -33.59 -9.90 16.02
N GLN A 126 -34.78 -10.44 15.73
CA GLN A 126 -36.05 -9.77 16.02
C GLN A 126 -36.25 -9.59 17.53
N TYR A 127 -35.93 -10.63 18.33
CA TYR A 127 -35.99 -10.55 19.78
C TYR A 127 -35.10 -9.44 20.33
N ARG A 128 -33.84 -9.34 19.89
CA ARG A 128 -32.90 -8.29 20.32
C ARG A 128 -33.42 -6.89 19.96
N LEU A 129 -33.96 -6.71 18.75
CA LEU A 129 -34.54 -5.44 18.31
C LEU A 129 -35.74 -5.00 19.17
N ASP A 130 -36.56 -5.94 19.62
CA ASP A 130 -37.80 -5.65 20.35
C ASP A 130 -37.60 -5.49 21.87
N ASN A 131 -36.59 -6.15 22.45
CA ASN A 131 -36.46 -6.30 23.91
C ASN A 131 -35.22 -5.62 24.51
N ASP A 132 -34.18 -5.35 23.72
CA ASP A 132 -32.90 -4.87 24.26
C ASP A 132 -32.66 -3.38 23.95
N ILE A 133 -31.86 -2.73 24.81
CA ILE A 133 -31.37 -1.37 24.57
C ILE A 133 -30.11 -1.47 23.70
N LEU A 134 -30.32 -1.43 22.38
CA LEU A 134 -29.26 -1.54 21.38
C LEU A 134 -28.69 -0.17 20.98
N THR A 135 -27.40 -0.16 20.66
CA THR A 135 -26.72 0.94 19.99
C THR A 135 -27.23 1.12 18.55
N GLU A 136 -26.96 2.28 17.93
CA GLU A 136 -27.38 2.57 16.55
C GLU A 136 -26.80 1.57 15.53
N GLY A 137 -25.57 1.12 15.76
CA GLY A 137 -24.88 0.11 14.96
C GLY A 137 -25.51 -1.27 15.09
N GLU A 138 -25.81 -1.72 16.31
CA GLU A 138 -26.44 -3.02 16.56
C GLU A 138 -27.86 -3.09 15.98
N LYS A 139 -28.66 -2.03 16.16
CA LYS A 139 -29.98 -1.93 15.52
C LYS A 139 -29.88 -2.06 14.02
N TRP A 140 -28.93 -1.33 13.42
CA TRP A 140 -28.71 -1.38 11.98
C TRP A 140 -28.25 -2.76 11.52
N GLU A 141 -27.34 -3.41 12.24
CA GLU A 141 -26.85 -4.75 11.91
C GLU A 141 -27.99 -5.76 11.87
N TYR A 142 -28.76 -5.89 12.96
CA TYR A 142 -29.80 -6.90 13.05
C TYR A 142 -30.89 -6.66 12.00
N GLN A 143 -31.26 -5.40 11.76
CA GLN A 143 -32.23 -5.07 10.74
C GLN A 143 -31.70 -5.36 9.32
N TYR A 144 -30.43 -5.02 9.05
CA TYR A 144 -29.81 -5.31 7.76
C TYR A 144 -29.71 -6.81 7.47
N ARG A 145 -29.35 -7.62 8.47
CA ARG A 145 -29.30 -9.09 8.37
C ARG A 145 -30.66 -9.68 8.04
N LEU A 146 -31.72 -9.22 8.71
CA LEU A 146 -33.10 -9.63 8.42
C LEU A 146 -33.53 -9.22 7.01
N ASP A 147 -33.24 -7.98 6.60
CA ASP A 147 -33.63 -7.45 5.29
C ASP A 147 -32.90 -8.14 4.12
N LYS A 148 -31.64 -8.51 4.32
CA LYS A 148 -30.76 -9.10 3.28
C LYS A 148 -30.63 -10.61 3.35
N ASP A 149 -31.28 -11.23 4.33
CA ASP A 149 -31.25 -12.67 4.58
C ASP A 149 -29.83 -13.21 4.83
N ILE A 150 -29.05 -12.53 5.69
CA ILE A 150 -27.65 -12.87 5.99
C ILE A 150 -27.55 -13.40 7.43
N SER A 151 -27.32 -14.71 7.57
CA SER A 151 -27.05 -15.35 8.85
C SER A 151 -25.67 -14.97 9.40
N PHE A 152 -25.44 -15.27 10.67
CA PHE A 152 -24.16 -15.09 11.34
C PHE A 152 -23.16 -16.22 11.06
N ASP A 153 -23.56 -17.28 10.36
CA ASP A 153 -22.74 -18.46 10.12
C ASP A 153 -21.38 -18.11 9.50
N LYS A 154 -20.35 -18.91 9.81
CA LYS A 154 -19.00 -18.75 9.26
C LYS A 154 -18.94 -18.74 7.72
N SER A 155 -19.91 -19.36 7.04
CA SER A 155 -20.04 -19.27 5.57
C SER A 155 -20.22 -17.82 5.06
N ASN A 156 -20.68 -16.91 5.93
CA ASN A 156 -20.85 -15.48 5.67
C ASN A 156 -19.75 -14.62 6.32
N GLU A 157 -18.62 -15.18 6.76
CA GLU A 157 -17.56 -14.47 7.49
C GLU A 157 -17.19 -13.09 6.89
N LYS A 158 -16.85 -13.03 5.60
CA LYS A 158 -16.53 -11.74 4.94
C LYS A 158 -17.70 -10.76 4.93
N LYS A 159 -18.95 -11.25 4.86
CA LYS A 159 -20.16 -10.41 4.98
C LYS A 159 -20.34 -9.94 6.42
N ASN A 160 -20.08 -10.80 7.40
CA ASN A 160 -20.10 -10.46 8.82
C ASN A 160 -19.10 -9.33 9.12
N ASP A 161 -17.86 -9.43 8.60
CA ASP A 161 -16.83 -8.39 8.77
C ASP A 161 -17.26 -7.03 8.20
N LEU A 162 -17.87 -7.03 7.01
CA LEU A 162 -18.36 -5.81 6.37
C LEU A 162 -19.56 -5.22 7.11
N ILE A 163 -20.48 -6.06 7.59
CA ILE A 163 -21.62 -5.64 8.42
C ILE A 163 -21.10 -5.01 9.72
N MET A 164 -20.16 -5.67 10.41
CA MET A 164 -19.54 -5.16 11.63
C MET A 164 -18.78 -3.85 11.38
N THR A 165 -18.11 -3.71 10.24
CA THR A 165 -17.46 -2.46 9.83
C THR A 165 -18.47 -1.30 9.75
N VAL A 166 -19.65 -1.53 9.17
CA VAL A 166 -20.71 -0.52 9.09
C VAL A 166 -21.31 -0.23 10.46
N ALA A 167 -21.61 -1.26 11.25
CA ALA A 167 -22.19 -1.13 12.59
C ALA A 167 -21.26 -0.32 13.51
N ASN A 168 -19.97 -0.66 13.55
CA ASN A 168 -18.95 0.03 14.33
C ASN A 168 -18.78 1.49 13.88
N ALA A 169 -18.78 1.75 12.58
CA ALA A 169 -18.71 3.11 12.05
C ALA A 169 -19.95 3.94 12.46
N LYS A 170 -21.15 3.37 12.41
CA LYS A 170 -22.40 4.01 12.87
C LYS A 170 -22.36 4.33 14.36
N ASN A 171 -21.92 3.39 15.19
CA ASN A 171 -21.74 3.59 16.63
C ASN A 171 -20.77 4.72 16.94
N THR A 172 -19.64 4.75 16.23
CA THR A 172 -18.65 5.82 16.40
C THR A 172 -19.23 7.16 15.99
N ILE A 173 -19.94 7.25 14.86
CA ILE A 173 -20.59 8.50 14.42
C ILE A 173 -21.65 8.98 15.42
N ALA A 174 -22.46 8.06 15.97
CA ALA A 174 -23.51 8.40 16.94
C ALA A 174 -22.94 9.00 18.24
N THR A 175 -21.74 8.56 18.63
CA THR A 175 -21.06 9.03 19.86
C THR A 175 -20.18 10.28 19.66
N MET A 176 -19.91 10.69 18.41
CA MET A 176 -19.00 11.80 18.09
C MET A 176 -19.50 13.21 18.46
N GLY A 177 -20.79 13.42 18.74
CA GLY A 177 -21.36 14.74 19.06
C GLY A 177 -21.11 15.82 17.99
N ASP A 178 -21.27 17.10 18.34
CA ASP A 178 -20.90 18.25 17.48
C ASP A 178 -19.38 18.45 17.48
N ALA A 179 -18.67 17.61 16.73
CA ALA A 179 -17.21 17.63 16.72
C ALA A 179 -16.64 18.90 16.05
N LYS A 180 -15.53 19.42 16.60
CA LYS A 180 -14.71 20.48 15.98
C LYS A 180 -14.16 20.01 14.60
N SER A 181 -13.64 20.92 13.78
CA SER A 181 -13.15 20.66 12.41
C SER A 181 -12.34 19.37 12.20
N ASP A 182 -11.50 18.96 13.16
CA ASP A 182 -10.73 17.71 13.07
C ASP A 182 -11.61 16.45 13.17
N GLY A 183 -12.64 16.47 14.01
CA GLY A 183 -13.64 15.40 14.09
C GLY A 183 -14.60 15.36 12.90
N GLN A 184 -14.77 16.47 12.17
CA GLN A 184 -15.54 16.47 10.92
C GLN A 184 -14.86 15.66 9.81
N ASN A 185 -13.52 15.76 9.70
CA ASN A 185 -12.75 14.93 8.76
C ASN A 185 -12.81 13.44 9.13
N SER A 186 -12.79 13.12 10.43
CA SER A 186 -12.93 11.75 10.93
C SER A 186 -14.33 11.18 10.65
N LYS A 187 -15.39 11.98 10.84
CA LYS A 187 -16.75 11.59 10.49
C LYS A 187 -16.92 11.31 9.01
N ALA A 188 -16.39 12.17 8.13
CA ALA A 188 -16.44 11.97 6.69
C ALA A 188 -15.75 10.66 6.26
N LYS A 189 -14.61 10.31 6.87
CA LYS A 189 -13.94 9.02 6.62
C LYS A 189 -14.80 7.82 7.02
N LEU A 190 -15.49 7.89 8.15
CA LEU A 190 -16.40 6.84 8.59
C LEU A 190 -17.60 6.70 7.64
N GLU A 191 -18.15 7.81 7.15
CA GLU A 191 -19.22 7.81 6.15
C GLU A 191 -18.76 7.18 4.83
N ASP A 192 -17.53 7.47 4.39
CA ASP A 192 -16.93 6.84 3.21
C ASP A 192 -16.72 5.33 3.42
N ASN A 193 -16.25 4.90 4.59
CA ASN A 193 -16.13 3.48 4.94
C ASN A 193 -17.48 2.76 4.91
N ILE A 194 -18.54 3.39 5.44
CA ILE A 194 -19.91 2.85 5.40
C ILE A 194 -20.36 2.66 3.95
N LYS A 195 -20.21 3.68 3.10
CA LYS A 195 -20.60 3.61 1.68
C LYS A 195 -19.86 2.50 0.94
N LEU A 196 -18.55 2.37 1.19
CA LEU A 196 -17.73 1.36 0.57
C LEU A 196 -18.15 -0.05 1.00
N ALA A 197 -18.35 -0.29 2.30
CA ALA A 197 -18.78 -1.58 2.81
C ALA A 197 -20.18 -1.98 2.33
N LEU A 198 -21.13 -1.02 2.29
CA LEU A 198 -22.45 -1.26 1.71
C LEU A 198 -22.38 -1.59 0.21
N TYR A 199 -21.55 -0.87 -0.55
CA TYR A 199 -21.33 -1.19 -1.96
C TYR A 199 -20.76 -2.60 -2.15
N GLN A 200 -19.81 -3.01 -1.32
CA GLN A 200 -19.25 -4.36 -1.34
C GLN A 200 -20.31 -5.43 -1.04
N LEU A 201 -21.14 -5.22 -0.01
CA LEU A 201 -22.23 -6.11 0.35
C LEU A 201 -23.30 -6.21 -0.74
N ASP A 202 -23.74 -5.07 -1.28
CA ASP A 202 -24.82 -5.01 -2.27
C ASP A 202 -24.42 -5.59 -3.64
N ASN A 203 -23.12 -5.61 -3.96
CA ASN A 203 -22.60 -6.13 -5.22
C ASN A 203 -21.87 -7.49 -5.07
N ASP A 204 -21.90 -8.10 -3.88
CA ASP A 204 -21.20 -9.35 -3.56
C ASP A 204 -19.69 -9.30 -3.87
N LYS A 205 -19.07 -8.12 -3.66
CA LYS A 205 -17.63 -7.85 -3.86
C LYS A 205 -16.92 -7.82 -2.52
N LEU A 206 -16.79 -8.99 -1.90
CA LEU A 206 -16.37 -9.13 -0.51
C LEU A 206 -14.87 -8.82 -0.32
N ASP A 207 -14.05 -9.06 -1.34
CA ASP A 207 -12.63 -8.73 -1.33
C ASP A 207 -12.36 -7.36 -1.97
N ASN A 208 -11.46 -6.59 -1.35
CA ASN A 208 -11.02 -5.29 -1.85
C ASN A 208 -9.51 -5.10 -1.63
N THR A 209 -8.77 -4.84 -2.71
CA THR A 209 -7.33 -4.62 -2.61
C THR A 209 -6.96 -3.30 -1.95
N ALA A 210 -7.90 -2.36 -1.76
CA ALA A 210 -7.65 -1.14 -1.02
C ALA A 210 -7.39 -1.37 0.47
N ASN A 211 -7.89 -2.47 1.04
CA ASN A 211 -7.73 -2.83 2.44
C ASN A 211 -6.47 -3.66 2.71
N GLN A 212 -5.70 -3.96 1.66
CA GLN A 212 -4.51 -4.79 1.80
C GLN A 212 -3.39 -4.07 2.54
N MET A 213 -2.86 -4.77 3.53
CA MET A 213 -1.65 -4.36 4.24
C MET A 213 -0.42 -4.52 3.34
N THR A 214 0.65 -3.78 3.66
CA THR A 214 1.94 -4.08 3.04
C THR A 214 2.48 -5.41 3.56
N LEU A 215 3.35 -6.07 2.80
CA LEU A 215 3.97 -7.34 3.19
C LEU A 215 4.69 -7.26 4.56
N PHE A 216 5.17 -6.07 4.94
CA PHE A 216 5.90 -5.88 6.19
C PHE A 216 4.98 -5.61 7.39
N GLU A 217 3.68 -5.47 7.14
CA GLU A 217 2.64 -5.22 8.15
C GLU A 217 1.70 -6.42 8.33
N THR A 218 1.75 -7.42 7.42
CA THR A 218 0.95 -8.64 7.55
C THR A 218 1.38 -9.46 8.76
N ASN A 219 0.40 -9.99 9.50
CA ASN A 219 0.60 -10.84 10.67
C ASN A 219 0.09 -12.28 10.47
N GLU A 220 -0.70 -12.53 9.43
CA GLU A 220 -1.29 -13.83 9.13
C GLU A 220 -0.90 -14.34 7.74
N PRO A 221 -0.81 -15.66 7.54
CA PRO A 221 -0.36 -16.23 6.27
C PRO A 221 -1.34 -15.96 5.11
N GLU A 222 -2.64 -15.88 5.40
CA GLU A 222 -3.69 -15.63 4.40
C GLU A 222 -3.64 -14.21 3.84
N GLN A 223 -3.10 -13.27 4.61
CA GLN A 223 -2.88 -11.90 4.17
C GLN A 223 -1.72 -11.80 3.15
N ILE A 224 -0.82 -12.78 3.11
CA ILE A 224 0.27 -12.83 2.14
C ILE A 224 -0.25 -13.43 0.82
N THR A 225 -0.68 -12.54 -0.06
CA THR A 225 -1.27 -12.83 -1.37
C THR A 225 -0.43 -12.25 -2.51
N PHE A 226 -0.83 -12.52 -3.76
CA PHE A 226 -0.24 -11.90 -4.93
C PHE A 226 -0.21 -10.37 -4.82
N TRP A 227 -1.34 -9.76 -4.47
CA TRP A 227 -1.48 -8.31 -4.48
C TRP A 227 -0.74 -7.63 -3.33
N THR A 228 -0.63 -8.25 -2.16
CA THR A 228 0.16 -7.64 -1.06
C THR A 228 1.63 -7.52 -1.43
N VAL A 229 2.20 -8.55 -2.08
CA VAL A 229 3.58 -8.50 -2.61
C VAL A 229 3.69 -7.54 -3.79
N PHE A 230 2.76 -7.61 -4.75
CA PHE A 230 2.80 -6.76 -5.94
C PHE A 230 2.66 -5.27 -5.60
N LEU A 231 1.80 -4.89 -4.65
CA LEU A 231 1.68 -3.50 -4.21
C LEU A 231 2.90 -3.09 -3.36
N THR A 232 3.44 -3.97 -2.52
CA THR A 232 4.69 -3.72 -1.77
C THR A 232 5.89 -3.50 -2.69
N SER A 233 5.88 -4.13 -3.86
CA SER A 233 6.96 -4.00 -4.85
C SER A 233 7.16 -2.58 -5.39
N THR A 234 6.20 -1.67 -5.19
CA THR A 234 6.38 -0.23 -5.45
C THR A 234 7.58 0.36 -4.72
N SER A 235 7.99 -0.22 -3.58
CA SER A 235 9.22 0.15 -2.87
C SER A 235 10.50 -0.10 -3.69
N LEU A 236 10.50 -1.08 -4.61
CA LEU A 236 11.64 -1.35 -5.49
C LEU A 236 11.81 -0.30 -6.60
N VAL A 237 10.85 0.60 -6.79
CA VAL A 237 11.01 1.78 -7.68
C VAL A 237 12.18 2.65 -7.20
N THR A 238 12.44 2.71 -5.89
CA THR A 238 13.61 3.41 -5.33
C THR A 238 14.93 2.76 -5.78
N VAL A 239 14.97 1.43 -5.94
CA VAL A 239 16.14 0.75 -6.52
C VAL A 239 16.32 1.15 -7.97
N VAL A 240 15.23 1.21 -8.75
CA VAL A 240 15.27 1.71 -10.14
C VAL A 240 15.75 3.17 -10.19
N ALA A 241 15.34 4.01 -9.23
CA ALA A 241 15.82 5.38 -9.09
C ALA A 241 17.35 5.45 -8.88
N LEU A 242 17.90 4.61 -8.00
CA LEU A 242 19.36 4.50 -7.81
C LEU A 242 20.07 4.12 -9.11
N LEU A 243 19.55 3.14 -9.85
CA LEU A 243 20.16 2.72 -11.12
C LEU A 243 20.08 3.82 -12.18
N ALA A 244 18.97 4.56 -12.23
CA ALA A 244 18.82 5.72 -13.11
C ALA A 244 19.82 6.85 -12.74
N ILE A 245 20.07 7.09 -11.45
CA ILE A 245 21.09 8.03 -10.96
C ILE A 245 22.49 7.60 -11.42
N VAL A 246 22.82 6.31 -11.38
CA VAL A 246 24.14 5.82 -11.87
C VAL A 246 24.31 6.11 -13.35
N ILE A 247 23.27 5.91 -14.17
CA ILE A 247 23.30 6.22 -15.61
C ILE A 247 23.41 7.74 -15.82
N ALA A 248 22.57 8.52 -15.16
CA ALA A 248 22.52 9.98 -15.26
C ALA A 248 23.84 10.64 -14.83
N GLY A 249 24.38 10.18 -13.70
CA GLY A 249 25.63 10.63 -13.12
C GLY A 249 26.82 10.34 -14.01
N GLY A 250 26.81 9.27 -14.81
CA GLY A 250 27.90 8.89 -15.70
C GLY A 250 27.79 9.36 -17.15
N ILE A 251 26.60 9.69 -17.66
CA ILE A 251 26.41 9.90 -19.12
C ILE A 251 27.12 11.13 -19.68
N VAL A 252 27.38 12.15 -18.84
CA VAL A 252 28.11 13.37 -19.22
C VAL A 252 29.53 13.37 -18.64
N SER A 253 29.67 13.14 -17.33
CA SER A 253 30.97 13.17 -16.64
C SER A 253 31.99 12.18 -17.20
N SER A 254 31.56 10.99 -17.65
CA SER A 254 32.48 9.99 -18.22
C SER A 254 33.12 10.47 -19.51
N GLU A 255 32.37 11.21 -20.34
CA GLU A 255 32.89 11.77 -21.60
C GLU A 255 33.93 12.87 -21.31
N PHE A 256 33.70 13.67 -20.25
CA PHE A 256 34.69 14.67 -19.81
C PHE A 256 35.94 14.02 -19.25
N SER A 257 35.80 12.97 -18.43
CA SER A 257 36.94 12.25 -17.86
C SER A 257 37.80 11.55 -18.92
N GLN A 258 37.18 11.05 -20.00
CA GLN A 258 37.86 10.34 -21.08
C GLN A 258 38.33 11.27 -22.22
N GLY A 259 38.00 12.56 -22.17
CA GLY A 259 38.34 13.54 -23.21
C GLY A 259 37.54 13.41 -24.51
N THR A 260 36.57 12.49 -24.58
CA THR A 260 35.75 12.22 -25.78
C THR A 260 34.75 13.33 -26.11
N VAL A 261 34.52 14.27 -25.18
CA VAL A 261 33.74 15.50 -25.43
C VAL A 261 34.30 16.28 -26.61
N LYS A 262 35.62 16.31 -26.81
CA LYS A 262 36.24 17.01 -27.94
C LYS A 262 35.75 16.46 -29.29
N PHE A 263 35.66 15.13 -29.42
CA PHE A 263 35.14 14.49 -30.63
C PHE A 263 33.63 14.72 -30.81
N LEU A 264 32.86 14.74 -29.72
CA LEU A 264 31.43 15.03 -29.78
C LEU A 264 31.14 16.45 -30.29
N LEU A 265 31.99 17.43 -29.93
CA LEU A 265 31.82 18.83 -30.29
C LEU A 265 32.27 19.19 -31.71
N ILE A 266 32.98 18.30 -32.41
CA ILE A 266 33.36 18.48 -33.82
C ILE A 266 32.15 18.23 -34.74
N ASN A 267 31.15 17.47 -34.29
CA ASN A 267 29.94 17.22 -35.08
C ASN A 267 29.15 18.52 -35.31
N PRO A 268 28.56 18.73 -36.51
CA PRO A 268 27.81 19.95 -36.87
C PRO A 268 26.39 19.96 -36.25
N VAL A 269 26.31 19.76 -34.93
CA VAL A 269 25.08 19.79 -34.13
C VAL A 269 25.26 20.73 -32.95
N LYS A 270 24.22 21.53 -32.66
CA LYS A 270 24.25 22.46 -31.52
C LYS A 270 24.44 21.68 -30.21
N ARG A 271 25.33 22.16 -29.32
CA ARG A 271 25.69 21.52 -28.03
C ARG A 271 24.48 21.08 -27.22
N TRP A 272 23.44 21.92 -27.17
CA TRP A 272 22.24 21.60 -26.43
C TRP A 272 21.44 20.40 -26.95
N LYS A 273 21.49 20.14 -28.27
CA LYS A 273 20.82 18.97 -28.84
C LYS A 273 21.52 17.68 -28.41
N ILE A 274 22.84 17.73 -28.20
CA ILE A 274 23.61 16.62 -27.64
C ILE A 274 23.19 16.39 -26.19
N LEU A 275 23.20 17.43 -25.37
CA LEU A 275 22.81 17.34 -23.95
C LEU A 275 21.38 16.83 -23.78
N MET A 276 20.42 17.40 -24.51
CA MET A 276 19.01 16.98 -24.46
C MET A 276 18.81 15.54 -24.96
N SER A 277 19.60 15.08 -25.93
CA SER A 277 19.53 13.68 -26.36
C SER A 277 19.98 12.72 -25.26
N LYS A 278 21.01 13.08 -24.49
CA LYS A 278 21.49 12.31 -23.34
C LYS A 278 20.46 12.31 -22.20
N TYR A 279 19.91 13.48 -21.87
CA TYR A 279 18.87 13.59 -20.86
C TYR A 279 17.64 12.74 -21.21
N PHE A 280 17.16 12.84 -22.45
CA PHE A 280 16.05 12.02 -22.93
C PHE A 280 16.35 10.52 -22.81
N THR A 281 17.57 10.08 -23.17
CA THR A 281 18.00 8.69 -22.99
C THR A 281 18.02 8.27 -21.52
N VAL A 282 18.45 9.11 -20.59
CA VAL A 282 18.43 8.81 -19.15
C VAL A 282 17.01 8.54 -18.67
N ILE A 283 16.08 9.47 -18.93
CA ILE A 283 14.70 9.35 -18.46
C ILE A 283 14.01 8.14 -19.07
N THR A 284 14.15 7.94 -20.37
CA THR A 284 13.52 6.82 -21.06
C THR A 284 14.11 5.46 -20.70
N VAL A 285 15.42 5.36 -20.46
CA VAL A 285 16.03 4.13 -19.92
C VAL A 285 15.56 3.85 -18.50
N GLY A 286 15.38 4.88 -17.67
CA GLY A 286 14.74 4.77 -16.35
C GLY A 286 13.34 4.16 -16.44
N TYR A 287 12.49 4.67 -17.34
CA TYR A 287 11.15 4.11 -17.58
C TYR A 287 11.17 2.69 -18.18
N ILE A 288 12.15 2.35 -19.01
CA ILE A 288 12.33 0.96 -19.48
C ILE A 288 12.65 0.05 -18.29
N MET A 289 13.54 0.45 -17.39
CA MET A 289 13.85 -0.31 -16.17
C MET A 289 12.63 -0.44 -15.24
N LEU A 290 11.84 0.63 -15.10
CA LEU A 290 10.57 0.61 -14.36
C LEU A 290 9.57 -0.38 -14.97
N CYS A 291 9.44 -0.37 -16.30
CA CYS A 291 8.57 -1.29 -17.03
C CYS A 291 9.03 -2.75 -16.88
N ILE A 292 10.35 -2.99 -16.94
CA ILE A 292 10.92 -4.31 -16.67
C ILE A 292 10.56 -4.78 -15.27
N LEU A 293 10.75 -3.93 -14.24
CA LEU A 293 10.37 -4.25 -12.86
C LEU A 293 8.88 -4.66 -12.78
N PHE A 294 7.98 -3.83 -13.30
CA PHE A 294 6.54 -4.08 -13.26
C PHE A 294 6.15 -5.39 -13.96
N VAL A 295 6.68 -5.63 -15.17
CA VAL A 295 6.34 -6.83 -15.97
C VAL A 295 6.94 -8.09 -15.35
N VAL A 296 8.15 -8.02 -14.80
CA VAL A 296 8.84 -9.18 -14.19
C VAL A 296 8.21 -9.57 -12.86
N MET A 297 7.62 -8.63 -12.11
CA MET A 297 6.94 -8.96 -10.87
C MET A 297 5.73 -9.88 -11.05
N ILE A 298 4.97 -9.74 -12.14
CA ILE A 298 3.77 -10.56 -12.38
C ILE A 298 4.10 -12.07 -12.39
N PRO A 299 5.00 -12.58 -13.26
CA PRO A 299 5.33 -14.01 -13.28
C PRO A 299 6.08 -14.45 -12.02
N ILE A 300 6.96 -13.63 -11.44
CA ILE A 300 7.72 -14.03 -10.25
C ILE A 300 6.80 -14.23 -9.05
N THR A 301 5.99 -13.22 -8.72
CA THR A 301 5.08 -13.30 -7.58
C THR A 301 4.02 -14.37 -7.83
N GLY A 302 3.47 -14.46 -9.04
CA GLY A 302 2.47 -15.46 -9.39
C GLY A 302 2.98 -16.91 -9.34
N LEU A 303 4.24 -17.16 -9.72
CA LEU A 303 4.83 -18.51 -9.62
C LEU A 303 5.13 -18.92 -8.16
N MET A 304 5.42 -17.96 -7.28
CA MET A 304 5.78 -18.25 -5.89
C MET A 304 4.57 -18.34 -4.96
N LEU A 305 3.58 -17.45 -5.11
CA LEU A 305 2.41 -17.35 -4.22
C LEU A 305 1.09 -17.79 -4.87
N GLY A 306 1.06 -17.97 -6.18
CA GLY A 306 -0.18 -18.18 -6.95
C GLY A 306 -0.82 -16.88 -7.42
N PHE A 307 -1.94 -17.02 -8.15
CA PHE A 307 -2.74 -15.93 -8.70
C PHE A 307 -4.12 -15.81 -8.03
N ASP A 308 -4.24 -16.31 -6.81
CA ASP A 308 -5.51 -16.21 -6.09
C ASP A 308 -5.86 -14.74 -5.79
N GLY A 309 -7.13 -14.40 -5.96
CA GLY A 309 -7.60 -13.01 -5.88
C GLY A 309 -7.04 -12.08 -6.96
N PHE A 310 -6.43 -12.57 -8.05
CA PHE A 310 -5.87 -11.69 -9.10
C PHE A 310 -6.93 -10.79 -9.74
N SER A 311 -8.19 -11.24 -9.84
CA SER A 311 -9.30 -10.43 -10.35
C SER A 311 -9.93 -9.50 -9.31
N THR A 312 -9.46 -9.52 -8.05
CA THR A 312 -10.02 -8.67 -6.99
C THR A 312 -9.84 -7.20 -7.36
N PRO A 313 -10.93 -6.41 -7.37
CA PRO A 313 -10.88 -5.01 -7.75
C PRO A 313 -10.29 -4.13 -6.65
N TYR A 314 -9.86 -2.93 -7.04
CA TYR A 314 -9.57 -1.84 -6.13
C TYR A 314 -10.82 -0.95 -6.03
N ILE A 315 -11.49 -1.00 -4.88
CA ILE A 315 -12.70 -0.22 -4.59
C ILE A 315 -12.34 0.86 -3.58
N TYR A 316 -12.69 2.10 -3.87
CA TYR A 316 -12.34 3.25 -3.06
C TYR A 316 -13.41 4.34 -3.15
N VAL A 317 -13.40 5.27 -2.19
CA VAL A 317 -14.29 6.44 -2.24
C VAL A 317 -13.52 7.67 -2.71
N SER A 318 -14.09 8.39 -3.68
CA SER A 318 -13.50 9.62 -4.21
C SER A 318 -14.57 10.61 -4.62
N GLY A 319 -14.56 11.78 -3.98
CA GLY A 319 -15.59 12.80 -4.19
C GLY A 319 -16.95 12.40 -3.59
N GLY A 320 -16.96 11.53 -2.58
CA GLY A 320 -18.18 11.04 -1.92
C GLY A 320 -18.90 9.90 -2.65
N GLU A 321 -18.36 9.45 -3.79
CA GLU A 321 -18.86 8.32 -4.58
C GLU A 321 -17.90 7.12 -4.50
N VAL A 322 -18.46 5.91 -4.44
CA VAL A 322 -17.69 4.67 -4.53
C VAL A 322 -17.29 4.46 -5.99
N LYS A 323 -15.99 4.26 -6.22
CA LYS A 323 -15.40 3.99 -7.52
C LYS A 323 -14.66 2.67 -7.48
N GLU A 324 -14.61 2.02 -8.63
CA GLU A 324 -13.96 0.74 -8.81
C GLU A 324 -13.02 0.80 -10.01
N MET A 325 -11.84 0.21 -9.86
CA MET A 325 -10.93 0.00 -10.97
C MET A 325 -10.15 -1.32 -10.83
N PRO A 326 -9.64 -1.86 -11.95
CA PRO A 326 -8.76 -3.02 -11.90
C PRO A 326 -7.52 -2.73 -11.03
N THR A 327 -7.18 -3.64 -10.12
CA THR A 327 -6.02 -3.45 -9.22
C THR A 327 -4.70 -3.32 -9.99
N LEU A 328 -4.59 -3.93 -11.17
CA LEU A 328 -3.41 -3.76 -12.03
C LEU A 328 -3.24 -2.31 -12.51
N LEU A 329 -4.34 -1.62 -12.80
CA LEU A 329 -4.33 -0.21 -13.18
C LEU A 329 -3.92 0.66 -11.99
N TYR A 330 -4.49 0.41 -10.82
CA TYR A 330 -4.07 1.07 -9.57
C TYR A 330 -2.58 0.88 -9.31
N ALA A 331 -2.07 -0.34 -9.43
CA ALA A 331 -0.66 -0.62 -9.22
C ALA A 331 0.23 0.12 -10.23
N ALA A 332 -0.18 0.19 -11.50
CA ALA A 332 0.53 0.98 -12.52
C ALA A 332 0.56 2.48 -12.16
N GLU A 333 -0.56 3.03 -11.67
CA GLU A 333 -0.60 4.41 -11.16
C GLU A 333 0.36 4.62 -9.99
N GLN A 334 0.40 3.70 -9.02
CA GLN A 334 1.33 3.79 -7.88
C GLN A 334 2.80 3.75 -8.34
N TYR A 335 3.14 2.87 -9.29
CA TYR A 335 4.47 2.83 -9.91
C TYR A 335 4.83 4.16 -10.59
N LEU A 336 3.89 4.76 -11.32
CA LEU A 336 4.10 6.04 -12.00
C LEU A 336 4.23 7.19 -10.99
N MET A 337 3.42 7.22 -9.94
CA MET A 337 3.52 8.23 -8.88
C MET A 337 4.89 8.16 -8.18
N LYS A 338 5.36 6.96 -7.81
CA LYS A 338 6.69 6.76 -7.23
C LYS A 338 7.83 7.04 -8.22
N SER A 339 7.60 6.90 -9.53
CA SER A 339 8.61 7.20 -10.56
C SER A 339 9.02 8.69 -10.63
N VAL A 340 8.24 9.59 -10.04
CA VAL A 340 8.59 11.02 -10.05
C VAL A 340 9.86 11.30 -9.25
N GLU A 341 10.06 10.61 -8.12
CA GLU A 341 11.33 10.68 -7.39
C GLU A 341 12.51 10.26 -8.27
N MET A 342 12.37 9.16 -9.03
CA MET A 342 13.38 8.73 -10.01
C MET A 342 13.69 9.84 -11.03
N ILE A 343 12.68 10.48 -11.61
CA ILE A 343 12.89 11.56 -12.59
C ILE A 343 13.66 12.73 -11.97
N VAL A 344 13.22 13.18 -10.80
CA VAL A 344 13.78 14.35 -10.13
C VAL A 344 15.23 14.09 -9.72
N MET A 345 15.51 12.94 -9.11
CA MET A 345 16.84 12.60 -8.62
C MET A 345 17.81 12.23 -9.74
N SER A 346 17.34 11.58 -10.82
CA SER A 346 18.16 11.39 -12.02
C SER A 346 18.46 12.71 -12.73
N THR A 347 17.54 13.69 -12.68
CA THR A 347 17.77 15.04 -13.24
C THR A 347 18.79 15.83 -12.42
N LEU A 348 18.72 15.76 -11.08
CA LEU A 348 19.76 16.28 -10.20
C LEU A 348 21.13 15.66 -10.52
N ALA A 349 21.19 14.32 -10.63
CA ALA A 349 22.41 13.60 -10.96
C ALA A 349 22.98 14.00 -12.33
N PHE A 350 22.11 14.20 -13.32
CA PHE A 350 22.48 14.68 -14.65
C PHE A 350 23.04 16.11 -14.62
N ALA A 351 22.44 17.00 -13.81
CA ALA A 351 22.92 18.35 -13.61
C ALA A 351 24.32 18.36 -12.97
N ILE A 352 24.51 17.59 -11.89
CA ILE A 352 25.82 17.44 -11.24
C ILE A 352 26.83 16.82 -12.21
N SER A 353 26.45 15.79 -12.97
CA SER A 353 27.29 15.14 -14.01
C SER A 353 27.82 16.13 -15.05
N SER A 354 27.04 17.16 -15.38
CA SER A 354 27.44 18.22 -16.31
C SER A 354 28.38 19.24 -15.67
N LEU A 355 28.27 19.45 -14.36
CA LEU A 355 29.12 20.37 -13.58
C LEU A 355 30.47 19.76 -13.20
N VAL A 356 30.54 18.46 -12.91
CA VAL A 356 31.75 17.81 -12.38
C VAL A 356 32.44 16.93 -13.43
N ARG A 357 33.76 16.74 -13.30
CA ARG A 357 34.53 15.81 -14.14
C ARG A 357 34.60 14.39 -13.57
N SER A 358 34.15 14.20 -12.33
CA SER A 358 34.18 12.92 -11.63
C SER A 358 32.81 12.25 -11.65
N THR A 359 32.71 11.12 -12.33
CA THR A 359 31.51 10.27 -12.33
C THR A 359 31.14 9.80 -10.93
N ALA A 360 32.13 9.41 -10.13
CA ALA A 360 31.91 8.95 -8.76
C ALA A 360 31.28 10.06 -7.89
N LEU A 361 31.74 11.30 -8.04
CA LEU A 361 31.19 12.44 -7.30
C LEU A 361 29.73 12.72 -7.69
N ALA A 362 29.42 12.72 -8.99
CA ALA A 362 28.05 12.97 -9.46
C ALA A 362 27.05 11.93 -8.94
N ILE A 363 27.45 10.65 -8.97
CA ILE A 363 26.62 9.55 -8.47
C ILE A 363 26.50 9.65 -6.94
N GLY A 364 27.62 9.76 -6.23
CA GLY A 364 27.66 9.73 -4.77
C GLY A 364 26.83 10.84 -4.12
N VAL A 365 26.97 12.08 -4.59
CA VAL A 365 26.18 13.21 -4.07
C VAL A 365 24.69 12.98 -4.30
N SER A 366 24.29 12.51 -5.47
CA SER A 366 22.88 12.33 -5.82
C SER A 366 22.22 11.21 -5.02
N VAL A 367 22.92 10.08 -4.86
CA VAL A 367 22.46 8.95 -4.04
C VAL A 367 22.36 9.36 -2.57
N PHE A 368 23.40 10.00 -2.02
CA PHE A 368 23.39 10.50 -0.63
C PHE A 368 22.19 11.44 -0.38
N THR A 369 21.96 12.35 -1.32
CA THR A 369 20.85 13.29 -1.28
C THR A 369 19.50 12.56 -1.29
N MET A 370 19.33 11.52 -2.12
CA MET A 370 18.10 10.72 -2.19
C MET A 370 17.81 10.01 -0.86
N CYS A 371 18.83 9.38 -0.27
CA CYS A 371 18.65 8.60 0.96
C CYS A 371 18.34 9.47 2.19
N ILE A 372 18.87 10.69 2.25
CA ILE A 372 18.74 11.56 3.44
C ILE A 372 17.61 12.59 3.28
N GLY A 373 17.18 12.88 2.05
CA GLY A 373 16.22 13.93 1.74
C GLY A 373 14.91 13.83 2.53
N SER A 374 14.28 12.64 2.54
CA SER A 374 13.02 12.39 3.26
C SER A 374 13.19 12.56 4.78
N SER A 375 14.24 11.99 5.35
CA SER A 375 14.55 12.11 6.78
C SER A 375 14.80 13.55 7.20
N VAL A 376 15.50 14.33 6.38
CA VAL A 376 15.71 15.77 6.63
C VAL A 376 14.39 16.53 6.59
N THR A 377 13.53 16.27 5.61
CA THR A 377 12.23 16.93 5.54
C THR A 377 11.31 16.57 6.69
N GLN A 378 11.34 15.31 7.15
CA GLN A 378 10.58 14.87 8.32
C GLN A 378 11.08 15.55 9.59
N LEU A 379 12.40 15.60 9.80
CA LEU A 379 13.01 16.29 10.95
C LEU A 379 12.66 17.78 10.95
N LEU A 380 12.79 18.45 9.81
CA LEU A 380 12.44 19.87 9.68
C LEU A 380 10.95 20.13 9.94
N GLY A 381 10.07 19.24 9.46
CA GLY A 381 8.64 19.29 9.76
C GLY A 381 8.36 19.17 11.26
N GLN A 382 9.00 18.22 11.94
CA GLN A 382 8.88 18.04 13.40
C GLN A 382 9.40 19.27 14.19
N LEU A 383 10.41 19.96 13.66
CA LEU A 383 10.94 21.20 14.21
C LEU A 383 10.10 22.44 13.85
N GLY A 384 8.93 22.27 13.22
CA GLY A 384 8.02 23.37 12.85
C GLY A 384 8.56 24.28 11.73
N GLN A 385 9.48 23.79 10.90
CA GLN A 385 10.13 24.58 9.85
C GLN A 385 9.31 24.57 8.56
N ASP A 386 8.31 25.45 8.45
CA ASP A 386 7.39 25.52 7.32
C ASP A 386 8.04 25.75 5.95
N TRP A 387 9.20 26.40 5.90
CA TRP A 387 9.92 26.63 4.64
C TRP A 387 10.43 25.31 4.01
N ALA A 388 10.58 24.24 4.79
CA ALA A 388 11.05 22.94 4.32
C ALA A 388 10.08 22.28 3.31
N ARG A 389 8.82 22.73 3.25
CA ARG A 389 7.86 22.33 2.20
C ARG A 389 8.32 22.67 0.78
N PHE A 390 9.23 23.62 0.62
CA PHE A 390 9.80 23.98 -0.69
C PHE A 390 11.03 23.14 -1.05
N LEU A 391 11.55 22.31 -0.14
CA LEU A 391 12.61 21.37 -0.48
C LEU A 391 12.10 20.34 -1.48
N VAL A 392 12.95 19.97 -2.44
CA VAL A 392 12.57 19.00 -3.47
C VAL A 392 12.07 17.67 -2.88
N PHE A 393 12.68 17.18 -1.81
CA PHE A 393 12.33 15.90 -1.16
C PHE A 393 10.99 15.93 -0.43
N ALA A 394 10.51 17.11 -0.04
CA ALA A 394 9.20 17.25 0.59
C ALA A 394 8.07 17.03 -0.43
N ASN A 395 8.39 16.98 -1.73
CA ASN A 395 7.42 16.98 -2.81
C ASN A 395 7.53 15.77 -3.74
N THR A 396 8.52 14.87 -3.55
CA THR A 396 8.73 13.71 -4.43
C THR A 396 7.76 12.56 -4.18
N ASP A 397 7.23 12.41 -2.96
CA ASP A 397 6.27 11.34 -2.63
C ASP A 397 4.82 11.73 -2.95
N LEU A 398 4.51 11.86 -4.25
CA LEU A 398 3.18 12.23 -4.73
C LEU A 398 2.09 11.22 -4.35
N ALA A 399 2.44 9.95 -4.18
CA ALA A 399 1.48 8.92 -3.77
C ALA A 399 0.95 9.22 -2.37
N SER A 400 1.82 9.50 -1.40
CA SER A 400 1.43 9.85 -0.03
C SER A 400 0.68 11.18 0.03
N ILE A 401 1.16 12.19 -0.70
CA ILE A 401 0.52 13.51 -0.77
C ILE A 401 -0.90 13.41 -1.35
N SER A 402 -1.10 12.57 -2.38
CA SER A 402 -2.43 12.37 -3.00
C SER A 402 -3.45 11.75 -2.03
N LYS A 403 -2.98 10.95 -1.08
CA LYS A 403 -3.79 10.32 -0.02
C LYS A 403 -4.01 11.25 1.19
N GLY A 404 -3.52 12.49 1.13
CA GLY A 404 -3.62 13.46 2.22
C GLY A 404 -2.59 13.25 3.34
N TYR A 405 -1.63 12.32 3.18
CA TYR A 405 -0.52 12.16 4.10
C TYR A 405 0.59 13.14 3.72
N SER A 406 0.57 14.31 4.37
CA SER A 406 1.61 15.33 4.24
C SER A 406 2.20 15.70 5.60
N ILE A 407 3.50 15.97 5.62
CA ILE A 407 4.25 16.49 6.76
C ILE A 407 3.88 17.96 7.04
N PHE A 408 3.56 18.73 6.00
CA PHE A 408 3.31 20.18 6.08
C PHE A 408 1.85 20.52 5.84
N ALA A 409 1.35 21.55 6.53
CA ALA A 409 0.02 22.10 6.31
C ALA A 409 -0.11 22.70 4.91
N GLN A 410 -1.31 22.60 4.32
CA GLN A 410 -1.66 23.12 2.97
C GLN A 410 -0.83 22.55 1.81
N HIS A 411 -0.25 21.36 2.01
CA HIS A 411 0.55 20.69 1.00
C HIS A 411 -0.35 19.84 0.09
N SER A 412 -0.77 20.43 -1.02
CA SER A 412 -1.60 19.76 -2.03
C SER A 412 -0.76 19.10 -3.13
N LEU A 413 -1.35 18.15 -3.85
CA LEU A 413 -0.73 17.53 -5.03
C LEU A 413 -0.25 18.58 -6.05
N THR A 414 -1.07 19.58 -6.32
CA THR A 414 -0.75 20.67 -7.27
C THR A 414 0.42 21.52 -6.78
N PHE A 415 0.47 21.81 -5.48
CA PHE A 415 1.61 22.52 -4.89
C PHE A 415 2.91 21.72 -5.07
N ALA A 416 2.88 20.43 -4.74
CA ALA A 416 4.04 19.56 -4.87
C ALA A 416 4.57 19.50 -6.31
N VAL A 417 3.69 19.29 -7.28
CA VAL A 417 4.05 19.31 -8.71
C VAL A 417 4.66 20.65 -9.12
N GLY A 418 4.11 21.78 -8.66
CA GLY A 418 4.64 23.11 -8.94
C GLY A 418 6.07 23.30 -8.43
N VAL A 419 6.35 22.87 -7.20
CA VAL A 419 7.70 22.93 -6.61
C VAL A 419 8.68 22.04 -7.36
N LEU A 420 8.26 20.81 -7.73
CA LEU A 420 9.10 19.91 -8.50
C LEU A 420 9.46 20.48 -9.88
N ILE A 421 8.50 21.06 -10.60
CA ILE A 421 8.76 21.69 -11.90
C ILE A 421 9.78 22.81 -11.76
N ALA A 422 9.67 23.66 -10.73
CA ALA A 422 10.64 24.73 -10.49
C ALA A 422 12.06 24.19 -10.28
N HIS A 423 12.22 23.14 -9.47
CA HIS A 423 13.53 22.49 -9.26
C HIS A 423 14.07 21.85 -10.53
N MET A 424 13.22 21.17 -11.29
CA MET A 424 13.59 20.55 -12.56
C MET A 424 14.10 21.58 -13.58
N VAL A 425 13.46 22.75 -13.66
CA VAL A 425 13.94 23.87 -14.50
C VAL A 425 15.33 24.32 -14.04
N VAL A 426 15.53 24.53 -12.74
CA VAL A 426 16.84 24.92 -12.18
C VAL A 426 17.92 23.88 -12.49
N PHE A 427 17.64 22.59 -12.31
CA PHE A 427 18.59 21.52 -12.61
C PHE A 427 18.94 21.45 -14.09
N LEU A 428 17.96 21.57 -14.99
CA LEU A 428 18.20 21.54 -16.43
C LEU A 428 18.96 22.77 -16.93
N LEU A 429 18.68 23.95 -16.38
CA LEU A 429 19.45 25.17 -16.67
C LEU A 429 20.89 25.04 -16.17
N THR A 430 21.08 24.45 -14.98
CA THR A 430 22.40 24.17 -14.42
C THR A 430 23.18 23.18 -15.30
N ALA A 431 22.53 22.12 -15.77
CA ALA A 431 23.13 21.16 -16.70
C ALA A 431 23.53 21.83 -18.03
N TRP A 432 22.65 22.67 -18.57
CA TRP A 432 22.90 23.43 -19.78
C TRP A 432 24.11 24.35 -19.64
N ASP A 433 24.16 25.13 -18.56
CA ASP A 433 25.24 26.08 -18.31
C ASP A 433 26.58 25.35 -18.19
N GLY A 434 26.61 24.29 -17.38
CA GLY A 434 27.77 23.43 -17.18
C GLY A 434 28.27 22.75 -18.46
N PHE A 435 27.40 22.41 -19.40
CA PHE A 435 27.78 21.79 -20.67
C PHE A 435 28.16 22.80 -21.77
N THR A 436 27.49 23.96 -21.82
CA THR A 436 27.64 24.89 -22.95
C THR A 436 28.76 25.91 -22.77
N LYS A 437 28.89 26.49 -21.57
CA LYS A 437 29.88 27.55 -21.30
C LYS A 437 31.27 27.03 -20.95
N ARG A 438 31.37 25.74 -20.59
CA ARG A 438 32.65 25.16 -20.20
C ARG A 438 33.56 25.02 -21.41
N SER A 439 34.72 25.68 -21.35
CA SER A 439 35.81 25.48 -22.31
C SER A 439 36.33 24.05 -22.19
N VAL A 440 36.46 23.37 -23.34
CA VAL A 440 36.91 21.97 -23.46
C VAL A 440 38.38 21.90 -23.78
#